data_AF-A0A1I5AAN6-F1
#
_entry.id   AF-A0A1I5AAN6-F1
#
_cell.length_a   1.000
_cell.length_b   1.000
_cell.length_c   1.000
_cell.angle_alpha   90.00
_cell.angle_beta   90.00
_cell.angle_gamma   90.00
#
_symmetry.space_group_name_H-M   'P 1'
#
loop_
_entity.id
_entity.type
_entity.pdbx_description
1 polymer ?
#
loop_
_entity_poly.entity_id
_entity_poly.type
_entity_poly.pdbx_seq_one_letter_code
_entity_poly.pdbx_strand_id
1 'polypeptide(L)'
;MKIIIYTLLLNVSFIYSQNLKTDFDNFYRGKNEREKPKKYILFEKENSTKQKSEDKNVTYFYIEKERFVFNKERHKIDTCSIKILKKIKLENSGNLQEEEVNYFRKKVEEFKKKTNQKVPKSMPISRIHKYLKVYILEKMDNDKIIKYEVDWELSSF
;
A
#
# COMPACT_ATOMS: atom_id res chain seq x y z
N MET A 1 19.17 -32.28 -30.94
CA MET A 1 19.13 -31.92 -29.50
C MET A 1 19.59 -30.49 -29.22
N LYS A 2 20.78 -30.05 -29.66
CA LYS A 2 21.29 -28.69 -29.37
C LYS A 2 20.32 -27.57 -29.81
N ILE A 3 19.75 -27.65 -31.01
CA ILE A 3 18.77 -26.68 -31.53
C ILE A 3 17.55 -26.57 -30.60
N ILE A 4 16.97 -27.72 -30.20
CA ILE A 4 15.80 -27.78 -29.30
C ILE A 4 16.10 -27.11 -27.95
N ILE A 5 17.30 -27.32 -27.39
CA ILE A 5 17.73 -26.69 -26.13
C ILE A 5 17.84 -25.17 -26.28
N TYR A 6 18.43 -24.67 -27.38
CA TYR A 6 18.51 -23.23 -27.63
C TYR A 6 17.12 -22.60 -27.82
N THR A 7 16.20 -23.27 -28.53
CA THR A 7 14.83 -22.79 -28.69
C THR A 7 14.11 -22.75 -27.34
N LEU A 8 14.29 -23.76 -26.48
CA LEU A 8 13.70 -23.78 -25.15
C LEU A 8 14.22 -22.63 -24.26
N LEU A 9 15.53 -22.41 -24.24
CA LEU A 9 16.16 -21.33 -23.46
C LEU A 9 15.71 -19.94 -23.92
N LEU A 10 15.55 -19.73 -25.23
CA LEU A 10 15.03 -18.48 -25.80
C LEU A 10 13.59 -18.21 -25.35
N ASN A 11 12.72 -19.23 -25.38
CA ASN A 11 11.32 -19.10 -24.94
C ASN A 11 11.21 -18.76 -23.45
N VAL A 12 12.00 -19.40 -22.58
CA VAL A 12 12.01 -19.12 -21.14
C VAL A 12 12.44 -17.67 -20.86
N SER A 13 13.46 -17.19 -21.56
CA SER A 13 13.95 -15.81 -21.42
C SER A 13 12.92 -14.78 -21.88
N PHE A 14 12.18 -15.08 -22.95
CA PHE A 14 11.11 -14.22 -23.47
C PHE A 14 9.90 -14.15 -22.53
N ILE A 15 9.48 -15.29 -21.97
CA ILE A 15 8.39 -15.35 -20.96
C ILE A 15 8.79 -14.55 -19.71
N TYR A 16 10.02 -14.72 -19.22
CA TYR A 16 10.52 -13.97 -18.07
C TYR A 16 10.51 -12.46 -18.31
N SER A 17 10.96 -11.99 -19.48
CA SER A 17 10.94 -10.57 -19.83
C SER A 17 9.52 -9.99 -19.91
N GLN A 18 8.58 -10.73 -20.50
CA GLN A 18 7.17 -10.32 -20.57
C GLN A 18 6.55 -10.20 -19.18
N ASN A 19 6.74 -11.20 -18.32
CA ASN A 19 6.22 -11.18 -16.95
C ASN A 19 6.76 -9.98 -16.17
N LEU A 20 8.08 -9.73 -16.28
CA LEU A 20 8.72 -8.62 -15.56
C LEU A 20 8.20 -7.24 -16.01
N LYS A 21 7.88 -7.07 -17.30
CA LYS A 21 7.22 -5.86 -17.81
C LYS A 21 5.78 -5.75 -17.29
N THR A 22 5.00 -6.82 -17.39
CA THR A 22 3.62 -6.85 -16.90
C THR A 22 3.53 -6.56 -15.41
N ASP A 23 4.44 -7.11 -14.60
CA ASP A 23 4.50 -6.88 -13.16
C ASP A 23 4.81 -5.40 -12.85
N PHE A 24 5.75 -4.80 -13.59
CA PHE A 24 6.06 -3.38 -13.44
C PHE A 24 4.89 -2.50 -13.88
N ASP A 25 4.23 -2.80 -15.00
CA ASP A 25 3.06 -2.05 -15.47
C ASP A 25 1.90 -2.14 -14.45
N ASN A 26 1.69 -3.31 -13.85
CA ASN A 26 0.73 -3.51 -12.78
C ASN A 26 1.10 -2.71 -11.53
N PHE A 27 2.37 -2.72 -11.14
CA PHE A 27 2.90 -1.90 -10.05
C PHE A 27 2.67 -0.40 -10.33
N TYR A 28 3.08 0.10 -11.50
CA TYR A 28 2.99 1.52 -11.88
C TYR A 28 1.53 1.98 -11.96
N ARG A 29 0.59 1.10 -12.33
CA ARG A 29 -0.85 1.38 -12.29
C ARG A 29 -1.46 1.27 -10.88
N GLY A 30 -0.67 0.86 -9.88
CA GLY A 30 -1.10 0.67 -8.50
C GLY A 30 -1.94 -0.60 -8.25
N LYS A 31 -1.94 -1.54 -9.19
CA LYS A 31 -2.75 -2.78 -9.16
C LYS A 31 -2.08 -3.94 -8.42
N ASN A 32 -0.83 -3.79 -7.99
CA ASN A 32 -0.09 -4.86 -7.32
C ASN A 32 -0.38 -4.88 -5.81
N GLU A 33 -1.59 -5.30 -5.41
CA GLU A 33 -2.06 -5.25 -4.01
C GLU A 33 -1.30 -6.17 -3.05
N ARG A 34 -0.82 -7.33 -3.51
CA ARG A 34 -0.19 -8.34 -2.64
C ARG A 34 1.20 -7.94 -2.17
N GLU A 35 1.92 -7.15 -2.97
CA GLU A 35 3.31 -6.77 -2.69
C GLU A 35 3.45 -5.43 -1.96
N LYS A 36 2.35 -4.72 -1.68
CA LYS A 36 2.41 -3.40 -1.04
C LYS A 36 2.93 -3.53 0.40
N PRO A 37 3.88 -2.67 0.81
CA PRO A 37 4.26 -2.55 2.22
C PRO A 37 3.04 -2.24 3.08
N LYS A 38 2.87 -2.99 4.16
CA LYS A 38 1.78 -2.78 5.12
C LYS A 38 2.19 -1.74 6.15
N LYS A 39 1.32 -0.78 6.41
CA LYS A 39 1.53 0.32 7.35
C LYS A 39 0.39 0.32 8.36
N TYR A 40 0.73 0.46 9.63
CA TYR A 40 -0.24 0.38 10.73
C TYR A 40 -0.19 1.68 11.52
N ILE A 41 -1.32 2.36 11.60
CA ILE A 41 -1.45 3.63 12.33
C ILE A 41 -2.38 3.40 13.51
N LEU A 42 -1.93 3.79 14.68
CA LEU A 42 -2.77 3.72 15.88
C LEU A 42 -3.70 4.93 15.92
N PHE A 43 -5.00 4.68 15.95
CA PHE A 43 -6.03 5.70 16.14
C PHE A 43 -6.46 5.73 17.61
N GLU A 44 -6.32 6.89 18.22
CA GLU A 44 -6.67 7.14 19.61
C GLU A 44 -7.65 8.29 19.63
N LYS A 45 -8.89 8.01 20.05
CA LYS A 45 -10.02 8.94 19.99
C LYS A 45 -9.80 10.18 20.86
N GLU A 46 -9.01 10.07 21.91
CA GLU A 46 -8.71 11.16 22.85
C GLU A 46 -7.70 12.18 22.30
N ASN A 47 -7.07 11.90 21.16
CA ASN A 47 -6.10 12.80 20.56
C ASN A 47 -6.80 13.88 19.72
N SER A 48 -6.60 15.15 20.07
CA SER A 48 -7.23 16.30 19.38
C SER A 48 -6.86 16.43 17.90
N THR A 49 -5.76 15.83 17.45
CA THR A 49 -5.34 15.82 16.03
C THR A 49 -5.94 14.65 15.24
N LYS A 50 -6.78 13.82 15.87
CA LYS A 50 -7.41 12.65 15.27
C LYS A 50 -8.92 12.79 15.34
N GLN A 51 -9.59 12.67 14.20
CA GLN A 51 -11.04 12.74 14.11
C GLN A 51 -11.57 11.54 13.34
N LYS A 52 -12.73 11.04 13.77
CA LYS A 52 -13.45 9.97 13.08
C LYS A 52 -14.85 10.49 12.76
N SER A 53 -15.27 10.36 11.51
CA SER A 53 -16.65 10.60 11.09
C SER A 53 -17.19 9.39 10.33
N GLU A 54 -18.50 9.22 10.39
CA GLU A 54 -19.18 8.10 9.74
C GLU A 54 -20.33 8.66 8.88
N ASP A 55 -20.35 8.26 7.61
CA ASP A 55 -21.45 8.54 6.68
C ASP A 55 -21.85 7.23 6.01
N LYS A 56 -23.01 6.69 6.41
CA LYS A 56 -23.60 5.45 5.90
C LYS A 56 -22.61 4.26 5.92
N ASN A 57 -22.03 3.96 4.77
CA ASN A 57 -21.13 2.82 4.54
C ASN A 57 -19.65 3.22 4.55
N VAL A 58 -19.35 4.49 4.83
CA VAL A 58 -18.00 5.04 4.82
C VAL A 58 -17.65 5.58 6.20
N THR A 59 -16.47 5.21 6.69
CA THR A 59 -15.86 5.78 7.88
C THR A 59 -14.61 6.53 7.45
N TYR A 60 -14.52 7.80 7.84
CA TYR A 60 -13.38 8.65 7.58
C TYR A 60 -12.57 8.79 8.85
N PHE A 61 -11.27 8.54 8.75
CA PHE A 61 -10.29 8.84 9.79
C PHE A 61 -9.42 9.99 9.30
N TYR A 62 -9.48 11.10 10.01
CA TYR A 62 -8.59 12.23 9.81
C TYR A 62 -7.50 12.12 10.88
N ILE A 63 -6.25 12.01 10.46
CA ILE A 63 -5.11 11.89 11.36
C ILE A 63 -4.09 12.91 10.88
N GLU A 64 -3.84 13.92 11.72
CA GLU A 64 -3.01 15.07 11.36
C GLU A 64 -3.57 15.78 10.10
N LYS A 65 -2.82 15.76 8.99
CA LYS A 65 -3.23 16.34 7.71
C LYS A 65 -3.69 15.29 6.70
N GLU A 66 -3.79 14.03 7.08
CA GLU A 66 -4.10 12.93 6.16
C GLU A 66 -5.54 12.43 6.33
N ARG A 67 -6.14 11.97 5.23
CA ARG A 67 -7.47 11.36 5.21
C ARG A 67 -7.39 9.88 4.85
N PHE A 68 -7.92 9.04 5.72
CA PHE A 68 -8.04 7.60 5.51
C PHE A 68 -9.51 7.20 5.44
N VAL A 69 -9.86 6.40 4.45
CA VAL A 69 -11.25 6.08 4.12
C VAL A 69 -11.46 4.58 4.21
N PHE A 70 -12.32 4.16 5.14
CA PHE A 70 -12.84 2.82 5.21
C PHE A 70 -14.20 2.76 4.52
N ASN A 71 -14.38 1.86 3.56
CA ASN A 71 -15.68 1.60 2.94
C ASN A 71 -16.10 0.15 3.22
N LYS A 72 -17.25 -0.03 3.89
CA LYS A 72 -17.76 -1.33 4.35
C LYS A 72 -17.97 -2.36 3.24
N GLU A 73 -18.26 -1.92 2.02
CA GLU A 73 -18.53 -2.82 0.88
C GLU A 73 -17.24 -3.31 0.19
N ARG A 74 -16.15 -2.56 0.34
CA ARG A 74 -14.90 -2.80 -0.40
C ARG A 74 -13.74 -3.24 0.49
N HIS A 75 -13.72 -2.79 1.74
CA HIS A 75 -12.58 -2.94 2.62
C HIS A 75 -12.84 -3.98 3.72
N LYS A 76 -11.74 -4.53 4.24
CA LYS A 76 -11.77 -5.52 5.32
C LYS A 76 -11.69 -4.84 6.67
N ILE A 77 -12.43 -5.40 7.63
CA ILE A 77 -12.40 -5.04 9.03
C ILE A 77 -12.18 -6.32 9.83
N ASP A 78 -11.20 -6.31 10.73
CA ASP A 78 -10.93 -7.43 11.62
C ASP A 78 -10.90 -6.97 13.07
N THR A 79 -11.24 -7.88 13.99
CA THR A 79 -11.02 -7.68 15.43
C THR A 79 -9.82 -8.51 15.87
N CYS A 80 -8.85 -7.87 16.51
CA CYS A 80 -7.60 -8.47 16.97
C CYS A 80 -7.42 -8.24 18.49
N SER A 81 -6.62 -9.09 19.14
CA SER A 81 -6.16 -8.81 20.51
C SER A 81 -5.12 -7.69 20.52
N ILE A 82 -5.12 -6.87 21.58
CA ILE A 82 -4.13 -5.80 21.81
C ILE A 82 -2.68 -6.29 21.75
N LYS A 83 -2.44 -7.60 22.00
CA LYS A 83 -1.13 -8.24 21.87
C LYS A 83 -0.51 -8.09 20.47
N ILE A 84 -1.33 -7.82 19.43
CA ILE A 84 -0.84 -7.55 18.07
C ILE A 84 0.10 -6.33 18.01
N LEU A 85 -0.11 -5.32 18.89
CA LEU A 85 0.72 -4.12 18.93
C LEU A 85 2.19 -4.42 19.24
N LYS A 86 2.47 -5.53 19.93
CA LYS A 86 3.86 -5.97 20.20
C LYS A 86 4.54 -6.61 19.00
N LYS A 87 3.77 -7.00 17.97
CA LYS A 87 4.26 -7.74 16.79
C LYS A 87 4.35 -6.90 15.53
N ILE A 88 3.75 -5.71 15.54
CA ILE A 88 3.68 -4.83 14.36
C ILE A 88 4.43 -3.54 14.64
N LYS A 89 5.03 -2.97 13.60
CA LYS A 89 5.59 -1.64 13.66
C LYS A 89 4.46 -0.63 13.46
N LEU A 90 4.25 0.24 14.44
CA LEU A 90 3.37 1.39 14.32
C LEU A 90 4.11 2.50 13.57
N GLU A 91 3.42 3.13 12.65
CA GLU A 91 3.95 4.21 11.82
C GLU A 91 3.24 5.52 12.16
N ASN A 92 3.97 6.63 12.07
CA ASN A 92 3.40 7.97 12.13
C ASN A 92 2.87 8.34 10.73
N SER A 93 1.68 8.95 10.66
CA SER A 93 1.05 9.38 9.41
C SER A 93 1.90 10.35 8.59
N GLY A 94 2.60 11.28 9.23
CA GLY A 94 3.48 12.26 8.58
C GLY A 94 4.64 11.65 7.80
N ASN A 95 5.03 10.41 8.09
CA ASN A 95 6.12 9.73 7.37
C ASN A 95 5.65 8.98 6.12
N LEU A 96 4.34 8.74 5.96
CA LEU A 96 3.82 7.86 4.91
C LEU A 96 4.13 8.36 3.50
N GLN A 97 4.10 9.68 3.28
CA GLN A 97 4.38 10.27 1.97
C GLN A 97 5.82 10.05 1.54
N GLU A 98 6.77 10.27 2.44
CA GLU A 98 8.17 10.00 2.14
C GLU A 98 8.40 8.50 1.89
N GLU A 99 7.81 7.64 2.72
CA GLU A 99 7.91 6.19 2.56
C GLU A 99 7.32 5.69 1.23
N GLU A 100 6.18 6.24 0.81
CA GLU A 100 5.54 5.90 -0.46
C GLU A 100 6.43 6.29 -1.64
N VAL A 101 6.97 7.51 -1.62
CA VAL A 101 7.88 8.03 -2.65
C VAL A 101 9.14 7.17 -2.71
N ASN A 102 9.72 6.82 -1.56
CA ASN A 102 10.93 5.99 -1.49
C ASN A 102 10.67 4.57 -2.00
N TYR A 103 9.54 3.97 -1.63
CA TYR A 103 9.14 2.65 -2.14
C TYR A 103 8.96 2.68 -3.67
N PHE A 104 8.31 3.72 -4.19
CA PHE A 104 8.11 3.88 -5.63
C PHE A 104 9.44 4.03 -6.38
N ARG A 105 10.31 4.93 -5.92
CA ARG A 105 11.65 5.11 -6.49
C ARG A 105 12.45 3.81 -6.50
N LYS A 106 12.41 3.06 -5.40
CA LYS A 106 13.09 1.76 -5.30
C LYS A 106 12.61 0.78 -6.36
N LYS A 107 11.29 0.62 -6.54
CA LYS A 107 10.72 -0.29 -7.56
C LYS A 107 11.04 0.15 -8.99
N VAL A 108 11.05 1.45 -9.25
CA VAL A 108 11.49 2.01 -10.54
C VAL A 108 12.96 1.69 -10.81
N GLU A 109 13.84 1.87 -9.83
CA GLU A 109 15.26 1.58 -9.99
C GLU A 109 15.54 0.07 -10.10
N GLU A 110 14.84 -0.78 -9.36
CA GLU A 110 14.91 -2.24 -9.51
C GLU A 110 14.54 -2.69 -10.92
N PHE A 111 13.47 -2.13 -11.50
CA PHE A 111 13.08 -2.43 -12.87
C PHE A 111 14.15 -2.01 -13.88
N LYS A 112 14.64 -0.77 -13.78
CA LYS A 112 15.70 -0.26 -14.67
C LYS A 112 16.96 -1.11 -14.61
N LYS A 113 17.40 -1.52 -13.42
CA LYS A 113 18.58 -2.39 -13.25
C LYS A 113 18.40 -3.75 -13.93
N LYS A 114 17.17 -4.28 -13.96
CA LYS A 114 16.87 -5.59 -14.58
C LYS A 114 16.66 -5.53 -16.09
N THR A 115 16.17 -4.40 -16.63
CA THR A 115 15.75 -4.30 -18.04
C THR A 115 16.57 -3.35 -18.89
N ASN A 116 17.34 -2.44 -18.27
CA ASN A 116 17.95 -1.28 -18.91
C ASN A 116 16.94 -0.36 -19.66
N GLN A 117 15.65 -0.49 -19.38
CA GLN A 117 14.61 0.32 -20.03
C GLN A 117 14.43 1.66 -19.31
N LYS A 118 14.20 2.72 -20.09
CA LYS A 118 13.79 4.03 -19.56
C LYS A 118 12.32 3.98 -19.18
N VAL A 119 12.01 4.41 -17.96
CA VAL A 119 10.63 4.53 -17.44
C VAL A 119 10.45 5.90 -16.78
N PRO A 120 9.21 6.41 -16.70
CA PRO A 120 8.94 7.64 -15.96
C PRO A 120 9.43 7.54 -14.51
N LYS A 121 10.18 8.56 -14.06
CA LYS A 121 10.65 8.65 -12.67
C LYS A 121 9.60 9.21 -11.72
N SER A 122 8.58 9.89 -12.27
CA SER A 122 7.50 10.49 -11.50
C SER A 122 6.44 9.44 -11.15
N MET A 123 5.94 9.56 -9.92
CA MET A 123 4.77 8.81 -9.49
C MET A 123 3.54 9.33 -10.25
N PRO A 124 2.69 8.44 -10.79
CA PRO A 124 1.39 8.80 -11.35
C PRO A 124 0.54 9.59 -10.37
N ILE A 125 -0.04 10.69 -10.84
CA ILE A 125 -0.99 11.47 -10.07
C ILE A 125 -2.26 10.63 -9.85
N SER A 126 -2.68 10.51 -8.59
CA SER A 126 -3.92 9.82 -8.24
C SER A 126 -4.54 10.43 -6.99
N ARG A 127 -5.87 10.36 -6.87
CA ARG A 127 -6.59 10.82 -5.67
C ARG A 127 -6.31 9.95 -4.44
N ILE A 128 -5.89 8.71 -4.68
CA ILE A 128 -5.60 7.71 -3.64
C ILE A 128 -4.12 7.36 -3.74
N HIS A 129 -3.45 7.27 -2.60
CA HIS A 129 -2.11 6.74 -2.45
C HIS A 129 -2.12 5.22 -2.63
N LYS A 130 -1.61 4.77 -3.77
CA LYS A 130 -1.79 3.38 -4.23
C LYS A 130 -0.65 2.45 -3.84
N TYR A 131 0.48 2.95 -3.35
CA TYR A 131 1.69 2.13 -3.25
C TYR A 131 1.94 1.55 -1.86
N LEU A 132 1.25 2.06 -0.83
CA LEU A 132 1.22 1.50 0.51
C LEU A 132 -0.14 0.87 0.80
N LYS A 133 -0.15 -0.15 1.66
CA LYS A 133 -1.37 -0.72 2.21
C LYS A 133 -1.52 -0.27 3.65
N VAL A 134 -2.46 0.63 3.91
CA VAL A 134 -2.60 1.25 5.23
C VAL A 134 -3.70 0.55 6.02
N TYR A 135 -3.44 0.35 7.31
CA TYR A 135 -4.40 -0.11 8.29
C TYR A 135 -4.51 0.85 9.44
N ILE A 136 -5.75 1.20 9.81
CA ILE A 136 -6.04 1.96 11.03
C ILE A 136 -6.36 0.98 12.15
N LEU A 137 -5.71 1.17 13.29
CA LEU A 137 -5.91 0.37 14.50
C LEU A 137 -6.62 1.22 15.55
N GLU A 138 -7.89 0.95 15.77
CA GLU A 138 -8.70 1.60 16.80
C GLU A 138 -8.74 0.71 18.04
N LYS A 139 -8.25 1.21 19.16
CA LYS A 139 -8.39 0.51 20.46
C LYS A 139 -9.86 0.51 20.88
N MET A 140 -10.31 -0.63 21.40
CA MET A 140 -11.61 -0.75 22.07
C MET A 140 -11.40 -1.10 23.55
N ASP A 141 -12.47 -0.97 24.31
CA ASP A 141 -12.55 -1.53 25.66
C ASP A 141 -12.34 -3.06 25.62
N ASN A 142 -11.78 -3.62 26.70
CA ASN A 142 -11.48 -5.05 26.87
C ASN A 142 -10.33 -5.62 26.01
N ASP A 143 -9.19 -4.92 25.91
CA ASP A 143 -7.96 -5.43 25.28
C ASP A 143 -8.13 -5.88 23.81
N LYS A 144 -9.08 -5.26 23.10
CA LYS A 144 -9.37 -5.51 21.69
C LYS A 144 -8.97 -4.32 20.83
N ILE A 145 -8.63 -4.60 19.59
CA ILE A 145 -8.32 -3.62 18.55
C ILE A 145 -9.14 -3.95 17.32
N ILE A 146 -9.82 -2.95 16.78
CA ILE A 146 -10.37 -3.04 15.43
C ILE A 146 -9.29 -2.60 14.44
N LYS A 147 -9.06 -3.42 13.42
CA LYS A 147 -8.15 -3.15 12.31
C LYS A 147 -8.97 -2.92 11.06
N TYR A 148 -8.93 -1.69 10.56
CA TYR A 148 -9.56 -1.28 9.30
C TYR A 148 -8.52 -1.28 8.19
N GLU A 149 -8.80 -1.95 7.08
CA GLU A 149 -8.12 -1.70 5.81
C GLU A 149 -8.68 -0.40 5.20
N VAL A 150 -7.83 0.55 4.85
CA VAL A 150 -8.28 1.88 4.41
C VAL A 150 -7.61 2.29 3.10
N ASP A 151 -8.34 3.08 2.31
CA ASP A 151 -7.75 3.89 1.27
C ASP A 151 -7.13 5.13 1.92
N TRP A 152 -5.93 5.49 1.51
CA TRP A 152 -5.29 6.74 1.91
C TRP A 152 -5.48 7.77 0.79
N GLU A 153 -6.20 8.85 1.07
CA GLU A 153 -6.56 9.86 0.08
C GLU A 153 -5.76 11.14 0.26
N LEU A 154 -5.45 11.80 -0.87
CA LEU A 154 -4.84 13.13 -0.84
C LEU A 154 -5.77 14.09 -0.11
N SER A 155 -5.21 14.70 0.93
CA SER A 155 -5.86 15.75 1.70
C SER A 155 -5.97 17.01 0.83
N SER A 156 -7.19 17.44 0.53
CA SER A 156 -7.46 18.63 -0.27
C SER A 156 -7.65 19.90 0.58
N PHE A 157 -7.08 19.93 1.79
CA PHE A 157 -7.23 21.06 2.71
C PHE A 157 -6.41 22.28 2.28
#